data_AF-A0A955EPT7-F1
#
_entry.id   AF-A0A955EPT7-F1
#
_cell.length_a   1.000
_cell.length_b   1.000
_cell.length_c   1.000
_cell.angle_alpha   90.00
_cell.angle_beta   90.00
_cell.angle_gamma   90.00
#
_symmetry.space_group_name_H-M   'P 1'
#
loop_
_entity.id
_entity.type
_entity.pdbx_description
1 polymer ?
#
loop_
_entity_poly.entity_id
_entity_poly.type
_entity_poly.pdbx_seq_one_letter_code
_entity_poly.pdbx_strand_id
1 'polypeptide(L)'
;MGSRRRAEVLGPDRPGFLRVRLARPGDEVGAEGHVIAVPIGHLPSALRRPGSRFVARIEGRELEHVETDAWGETWILVQDRVRDVLSRLWDPLGVADISPDEYDHYIEPLVRLCAAGAGVATIADQLDAIVREGMGLVSQRTASETTARALVALDLPALP
;
A
#
# COMPACT_ATOMS: atom_id res chain seq x y z
N MET A 1 -1.49 -11.93 -0.40
CA MET A 1 -1.04 -10.91 -1.37
C MET A 1 -0.03 -10.04 -0.65
N GLY A 2 1.21 -9.93 -1.15
CA GLY A 2 2.27 -9.19 -0.46
C GLY A 2 2.03 -7.68 -0.42
N SER A 3 2.48 -7.02 0.64
CA SER A 3 2.43 -5.56 0.80
C SER A 3 3.70 -4.90 0.28
N ARG A 4 3.59 -3.72 -0.33
CA ARG A 4 4.76 -2.90 -0.71
C ARG A 4 5.07 -1.90 0.38
N ARG A 5 6.34 -1.76 0.74
CA ARG A 5 6.80 -0.83 1.78
C ARG A 5 8.11 -0.17 1.36
N ARG A 6 8.26 1.11 1.67
CA ARG A 6 9.58 1.77 1.55
C ARG A 6 10.55 1.11 2.55
N ALA A 7 11.77 0.90 2.11
CA ALA A 7 12.79 0.19 2.86
C ALA A 7 14.15 0.91 2.81
N GLU A 8 14.92 0.77 3.88
CA GLU A 8 16.27 1.32 3.98
C GLU A 8 17.24 0.31 4.61
N VAL A 9 18.43 0.15 4.01
CA VAL A 9 19.50 -0.64 4.62
C VAL A 9 20.15 0.14 5.75
N LEU A 10 20.10 -0.39 6.97
CA LEU A 10 20.77 0.20 8.14
C LEU A 10 22.24 -0.22 8.26
N GLY A 11 22.60 -1.35 7.65
CA GLY A 11 23.96 -1.88 7.63
C GLY A 11 24.00 -3.38 7.94
N PRO A 12 25.17 -3.92 8.36
CA PRO A 12 25.31 -5.34 8.65
C PRO A 12 24.44 -5.78 9.84
N ASP A 13 24.01 -7.03 9.78
CA ASP A 13 23.38 -7.76 10.89
C ASP A 13 24.35 -8.86 11.37
N ARG A 14 23.99 -10.13 11.21
CA ARG A 14 24.87 -11.30 11.35
C ARG A 14 25.58 -11.64 10.02
N PRO A 15 26.64 -12.48 10.01
CA PRO A 15 27.34 -12.85 8.79
C PRO A 15 26.40 -13.33 7.68
N GLY A 16 26.47 -12.68 6.51
CA GLY A 16 25.60 -12.97 5.36
C GLY A 16 24.24 -12.25 5.36
N PHE A 17 23.96 -11.39 6.33
CA PHE A 17 22.69 -10.67 6.45
C PHE A 17 22.89 -9.15 6.63
N LEU A 18 21.89 -8.39 6.18
CA LEU A 18 21.77 -6.95 6.35
C LEU A 18 20.54 -6.62 7.19
N ARG A 19 20.65 -5.60 8.04
CA ARG A 19 19.51 -5.00 8.74
C ARG A 19 18.80 -4.06 7.76
N VAL A 20 17.53 -4.34 7.50
CA VAL A 20 16.67 -3.52 6.63
C VAL A 20 15.51 -3.02 7.46
N ARG A 21 15.30 -1.71 7.45
CA ARG A 21 14.14 -1.07 8.06
C ARG A 21 13.05 -0.93 7.02
N LEU A 22 11.86 -1.40 7.36
CA LEU A 22 10.63 -1.23 6.58
C LEU A 22 9.79 -0.13 7.22
N ALA A 23 9.45 0.91 6.44
CA ALA A 23 8.51 1.94 6.88
C ALA A 23 7.13 1.32 7.18
N ARG A 24 6.37 1.92 8.10
CA ARG A 24 4.95 1.56 8.23
C ARG A 24 4.17 2.13 7.04
N PRO A 25 3.00 1.55 6.71
CA PRO A 25 2.11 2.15 5.72
C PRO A 25 1.81 3.62 6.10
N GLY A 26 1.95 4.54 5.15
CA GLY A 26 1.75 5.98 5.37
C GLY A 26 2.91 6.73 6.03
N ASP A 27 3.97 6.07 6.49
CA ASP A 27 5.13 6.74 7.08
C ASP A 27 6.04 7.38 6.01
N GLU A 28 6.64 8.51 6.37
CA GLU A 28 7.77 9.08 5.63
C GLU A 28 9.04 8.21 5.74
N VAL A 29 9.93 8.37 4.76
CA VAL A 29 11.21 7.65 4.74
C VAL A 29 12.09 8.12 5.90
N GLY A 30 12.34 7.22 6.85
CA GLY A 30 13.15 7.49 8.03
C GLY A 30 12.40 7.46 9.36
N ALA A 31 11.07 7.27 9.33
CA ALA A 31 10.27 7.01 10.52
C ALA A 31 10.66 5.68 11.23
N GLU A 32 10.17 5.49 12.45
CA GLU A 32 10.34 4.23 13.18
C GLU A 32 9.64 3.08 12.46
N GLY A 33 10.45 2.19 11.87
CA GLY A 33 9.99 1.08 11.06
C GLY A 33 10.24 -0.28 11.71
N HIS A 34 9.65 -1.32 11.14
CA HIS A 34 9.99 -2.69 11.51
C HIS A 34 11.36 -3.05 10.91
N VAL A 35 12.29 -3.55 11.73
CA VAL A 35 13.60 -3.97 11.25
C VAL A 35 13.62 -5.48 11.04
N ILE A 36 14.00 -5.91 9.85
CA ILE A 36 14.15 -7.32 9.47
C ILE A 36 15.60 -7.62 9.07
N ALA A 37 16.01 -8.87 9.25
CA ALA A 37 17.29 -9.39 8.76
C ALA A 37 17.10 -9.99 7.37
N VAL A 38 17.78 -9.43 6.37
CA VAL A 38 17.66 -9.83 4.96
C VAL A 38 18.96 -10.50 4.50
N PRO A 39 18.93 -11.71 3.92
CA PRO A 39 20.12 -12.32 3.33
C PRO A 39 20.73 -11.41 2.25
N ILE A 40 22.05 -11.23 2.24
CA ILE A 40 22.70 -10.31 1.28
C ILE A 40 22.41 -10.70 -0.18
N GLY A 41 22.16 -11.99 -0.43
CA GLY A 41 21.82 -12.53 -1.75
C GLY A 41 20.46 -12.07 -2.27
N HIS A 42 19.54 -11.64 -1.40
CA HIS A 42 18.22 -11.16 -1.77
C HIS A 42 18.24 -9.68 -2.20
N LEU A 43 19.37 -8.99 -1.99
CA LEU A 43 19.55 -7.60 -2.37
C LEU A 43 20.56 -7.48 -3.53
N PRO A 44 20.25 -6.70 -4.58
CA PRO A 44 21.23 -6.28 -5.58
C PRO A 44 22.46 -5.66 -4.91
N SER A 45 23.66 -5.92 -5.45
CA SER A 45 24.92 -5.44 -4.86
C SER A 45 24.97 -3.93 -4.65
N ALA A 46 24.31 -3.16 -5.53
CA ALA A 46 24.19 -1.71 -5.43
C ALA A 46 23.46 -1.21 -4.17
N LEU A 47 22.53 -2.01 -3.64
CA LEU A 47 21.69 -1.63 -2.48
C LEU A 47 22.23 -2.14 -1.15
N ARG A 48 23.35 -2.88 -1.12
CA ARG A 48 23.88 -3.49 0.11
C ARG A 48 24.55 -2.49 1.05
N ARG A 49 24.64 -1.21 0.66
CA ARG A 49 25.32 -0.17 1.43
C ARG A 49 24.34 0.47 2.42
N PRO A 50 24.78 0.81 3.65
CA PRO A 50 23.97 1.60 4.57
C PRO A 50 23.41 2.87 3.90
N GLY A 51 22.16 3.20 4.19
CA GLY A 51 21.43 4.34 3.61
C GLY A 51 20.81 4.06 2.23
N SER A 52 21.03 2.89 1.64
CA SER A 52 20.37 2.53 0.37
C SER A 52 18.87 2.38 0.59
N ARG A 53 18.07 3.01 -0.27
CA ARG A 53 16.60 3.03 -0.21
C ARG A 53 16.00 2.32 -1.42
N PHE A 54 14.87 1.65 -1.22
CA PHE A 54 14.14 0.92 -2.25
C PHE A 54 12.71 0.62 -1.80
N VAL A 55 11.87 0.11 -2.71
CA VAL A 55 10.56 -0.44 -2.36
C VAL A 55 10.70 -1.95 -2.19
N ALA A 56 10.30 -2.45 -1.03
CA ALA A 56 10.28 -3.85 -0.69
C ALA A 56 8.88 -4.41 -0.89
N ARG A 57 8.77 -5.50 -1.65
CA ARG A 57 7.58 -6.36 -1.63
C ARG A 57 7.74 -7.38 -0.51
N ILE A 58 6.82 -7.34 0.44
CA ILE A 58 6.84 -8.15 1.66
C ILE A 58 5.67 -9.11 1.64
N GLU A 59 5.95 -10.40 1.79
CA GLU A 59 4.94 -11.41 2.05
C GLU A 59 5.07 -11.90 3.49
N GLY A 60 4.05 -11.65 4.31
CA GLY A 60 4.11 -11.90 5.75
C GLY A 60 5.19 -11.04 6.42
N ARG A 61 6.32 -11.67 6.79
CA ARG A 61 7.48 -11.01 7.43
C ARG A 61 8.75 -11.10 6.60
N GLU A 62 8.66 -11.60 5.37
CA GLU A 62 9.81 -11.87 4.53
C GLU A 62 9.87 -10.92 3.33
N LEU A 63 11.08 -10.55 2.94
CA LEU A 63 11.32 -9.83 1.69
C LEU A 63 11.16 -10.81 0.53
N GLU A 64 10.10 -10.63 -0.25
CA GLU A 64 9.82 -11.39 -1.47
C GLU A 64 10.67 -10.85 -2.64
N HIS A 65 10.61 -9.53 -2.85
CA HIS A 65 11.29 -8.89 -3.97
C HIS A 65 11.63 -7.42 -3.69
N VAL A 66 12.61 -6.90 -4.42
CA VAL A 66 13.02 -5.50 -4.38
C VAL A 66 12.60 -4.82 -5.67
N GLU A 67 11.73 -3.82 -5.55
CA GLU A 67 11.36 -2.92 -6.64
C GLU A 67 12.31 -1.71 -6.60
N THR A 68 13.14 -1.57 -7.64
CA THR A 68 14.17 -0.52 -7.76
C THR A 68 13.85 0.52 -8.83
N ASP A 69 12.75 0.33 -9.54
CA ASP A 69 12.28 1.21 -10.59
C ASP A 69 11.35 2.29 -10.03
N ALA A 70 11.01 3.26 -10.88
CA ALA A 70 10.03 4.29 -10.54
C ALA A 70 8.63 3.72 -10.26
N TRP A 71 8.37 2.47 -10.68
CA TRP A 71 7.06 1.83 -10.53
C TRP A 71 6.73 1.59 -9.06
N GLY A 72 7.66 1.02 -8.28
CA GLY A 72 7.45 0.78 -6.86
C GLY A 72 7.13 2.06 -6.07
N GLU A 73 7.88 3.14 -6.28
CA GLU A 73 7.63 4.42 -5.59
C GLU A 73 6.32 5.07 -6.03
N THR A 74 6.01 5.03 -7.34
CA THR A 74 4.74 5.52 -7.88
C THR A 74 3.57 4.76 -7.27
N TRP A 75 3.70 3.43 -7.12
CA TRP A 75 2.70 2.61 -6.48
C TRP A 75 2.47 3.00 -5.02
N ILE A 76 3.52 3.23 -4.23
CA ILE A 76 3.34 3.65 -2.83
C ILE A 76 2.58 4.98 -2.77
N LEU A 77 2.88 5.94 -3.64
CA LEU A 77 2.16 7.21 -3.70
C LEU A 77 0.67 7.02 -4.05
N VAL A 78 0.37 6.16 -5.02
CA VAL A 78 -1.01 5.80 -5.37
C VAL A 78 -1.71 5.13 -4.19
N GLN A 79 -1.04 4.16 -3.55
CA GLN A 79 -1.57 3.42 -2.42
C GLN A 79 -1.87 4.34 -1.24
N ASP A 80 -0.96 5.24 -0.88
CA ASP A 80 -1.13 6.18 0.23
C ASP A 80 -2.31 7.15 -0.04
N ARG A 81 -2.46 7.65 -1.28
CA ARG A 81 -3.56 8.54 -1.66
C ARG A 81 -4.92 7.84 -1.63
N VAL A 82 -4.99 6.62 -2.15
CA VAL A 82 -6.23 5.84 -2.13
C VAL A 82 -6.58 5.44 -0.70
N ARG A 83 -5.59 5.04 0.11
CA ARG A 83 -5.78 4.73 1.53
C ARG A 83 -6.40 5.91 2.27
N ASP A 84 -5.85 7.12 2.12
CA ASP A 84 -6.40 8.31 2.79
C ASP A 84 -7.88 8.53 2.46
N VAL A 85 -8.26 8.36 1.19
CA VAL A 85 -9.65 8.45 0.76
C VAL A 85 -10.52 7.39 1.42
N LEU A 86 -10.09 6.12 1.44
CA LEU A 86 -10.84 5.02 2.06
C LEU A 86 -10.98 5.22 3.57
N SER A 87 -9.90 5.56 4.26
CA SER A 87 -9.87 5.79 5.70
C SER A 87 -10.75 6.96 6.13
N ARG A 88 -10.90 8.00 5.31
CA ARG A 88 -11.64 9.21 5.69
C ARG A 88 -13.10 9.22 5.26
N LEU A 89 -13.41 8.61 4.11
CA LEU A 89 -14.73 8.74 3.48
C LEU A 89 -15.54 7.46 3.47
N TRP A 90 -14.89 6.30 3.61
CA TRP A 90 -15.55 5.01 3.50
C TRP A 90 -15.63 4.26 4.82
N ASP A 91 -14.48 4.03 5.48
CA ASP A 91 -14.28 3.34 6.77
C ASP A 91 -15.53 2.67 7.39
N PRO A 92 -16.09 1.63 6.73
CA PRO A 92 -17.38 1.07 7.12
C PRO A 92 -17.34 0.33 8.46
N LEU A 93 -16.14 -0.04 8.94
CA LEU A 93 -15.93 -0.69 10.22
C LEU A 93 -15.54 0.30 11.33
N GLY A 94 -15.17 1.54 10.98
CA GLY A 94 -14.72 2.54 11.94
C GLY A 94 -13.36 2.21 12.55
N VAL A 95 -12.49 1.52 11.80
CA VAL A 95 -11.21 0.99 12.32
C VAL A 95 -10.00 1.66 11.70
N ALA A 96 -10.16 2.63 10.80
CA ALA A 96 -9.04 3.26 10.13
C ALA A 96 -8.04 3.91 11.10
N ASP A 97 -8.49 4.40 12.26
CA ASP A 97 -7.64 5.01 13.29
C ASP A 97 -6.77 3.98 14.06
N ILE A 98 -7.23 2.73 14.16
CA ILE A 98 -6.56 1.66 14.92
C ILE A 98 -5.84 0.65 14.02
N SER A 99 -6.29 0.52 12.77
CA SER A 99 -5.77 -0.38 11.75
C SER A 99 -5.73 0.36 10.41
N PRO A 100 -4.71 1.23 10.19
CA PRO A 100 -4.64 2.05 8.99
C PRO A 100 -4.53 1.26 7.69
N ASP A 101 -4.04 0.01 7.75
CA ASP A 101 -3.89 -0.90 6.61
C ASP A 101 -5.06 -1.87 6.41
N GLU A 102 -6.14 -1.77 7.20
CA GLU A 102 -7.32 -2.65 7.11
C GLU A 102 -7.88 -2.74 5.70
N TYR A 103 -7.83 -1.65 4.94
CA TYR A 103 -8.44 -1.54 3.62
C TYR A 103 -7.46 -1.73 2.46
N ASP A 104 -6.19 -2.00 2.75
CA ASP A 104 -5.12 -2.04 1.74
C ASP A 104 -5.36 -3.09 0.65
N HIS A 105 -5.99 -4.22 0.97
CA HIS A 105 -6.26 -5.27 -0.02
C HIS A 105 -7.33 -4.86 -1.05
N TYR A 106 -8.14 -3.85 -0.79
CA TYR A 106 -9.08 -3.29 -1.75
C TYR A 106 -8.47 -2.24 -2.67
N ILE A 107 -7.31 -1.67 -2.30
CA ILE A 107 -6.68 -0.57 -3.05
C ILE A 107 -6.33 -1.00 -4.47
N GLU A 108 -5.67 -2.14 -4.65
CA GLU A 108 -5.25 -2.56 -5.99
C GLU A 108 -6.42 -2.81 -6.95
N PRO A 109 -7.48 -3.55 -6.57
CA PRO A 109 -8.68 -3.66 -7.38
C PRO A 109 -9.32 -2.30 -7.74
N LEU A 110 -9.40 -1.37 -6.79
CA LEU A 110 -10.00 -0.05 -7.01
C LEU A 110 -9.16 0.81 -7.96
N VAL A 111 -7.84 0.79 -7.81
CA VAL A 111 -6.90 1.48 -8.72
C VAL A 111 -7.05 0.93 -10.14
N ARG A 112 -7.17 -0.39 -10.30
CA ARG A 112 -7.40 -1.00 -11.63
C ARG A 112 -8.72 -0.55 -12.26
N LEU A 113 -9.80 -0.44 -11.47
CA LEU A 113 -11.07 0.10 -11.96
C LEU A 113 -10.93 1.56 -12.40
N CYS A 114 -10.25 2.40 -11.60
CA CYS A 114 -10.00 3.80 -11.96
C CYS A 114 -9.16 3.92 -13.24
N ALA A 115 -8.08 3.14 -13.35
CA ALA A 115 -7.22 3.12 -14.52
C ALA A 115 -7.93 2.63 -15.79
N ALA A 116 -8.92 1.74 -15.65
CA ALA A 116 -9.78 1.30 -16.74
C ALA A 116 -10.85 2.34 -17.13
N GLY A 117 -10.89 3.50 -16.48
CA GLY A 117 -11.89 4.55 -16.74
C GLY A 117 -13.28 4.22 -16.20
N ALA A 118 -13.38 3.38 -15.16
CA ALA A 118 -14.66 3.08 -14.52
C ALA A 118 -15.29 4.37 -13.95
N GLY A 119 -16.57 4.56 -14.22
CA GLY A 119 -17.33 5.70 -13.71
C GLY A 119 -17.63 5.59 -12.21
N VAL A 120 -18.04 6.71 -11.62
CA VAL A 120 -18.43 6.83 -10.20
C VAL A 120 -19.43 5.75 -9.80
N ALA A 121 -20.44 5.48 -10.62
CA ALA A 121 -21.47 4.48 -10.31
C ALA A 121 -20.88 3.08 -10.14
N THR A 122 -20.02 2.64 -11.06
CA THR A 122 -19.36 1.32 -11.01
C THR A 122 -18.48 1.17 -9.77
N ILE A 123 -17.70 2.19 -9.43
CA ILE A 123 -16.85 2.16 -8.24
C ILE A 123 -17.69 2.17 -6.97
N ALA A 124 -18.77 2.95 -6.93
CA ALA A 124 -19.69 2.98 -5.80
C ALA A 124 -20.42 1.64 -5.59
N ASP A 125 -20.83 0.99 -6.69
CA ASP A 125 -21.41 -0.36 -6.66
C ASP A 125 -20.42 -1.36 -6.08
N GLN A 126 -19.15 -1.32 -6.52
CA GLN A 126 -18.10 -2.18 -6.00
C GLN A 126 -17.86 -1.98 -4.50
N LEU A 127 -17.76 -0.72 -4.05
CA LEU A 127 -17.57 -0.39 -2.64
C LEU A 127 -18.76 -0.86 -1.79
N ASP A 128 -20.00 -0.65 -2.24
CA ASP A 128 -21.20 -1.09 -1.52
C ASP A 128 -21.33 -2.62 -1.50
N ALA A 129 -20.93 -3.30 -2.58
CA ALA A 129 -20.87 -4.75 -2.63
C ALA A 129 -19.85 -5.30 -1.62
N ILE A 130 -18.66 -4.68 -1.50
CA ILE A 130 -17.67 -5.06 -0.48
C ILE A 130 -18.25 -4.92 0.94
N VAL A 131 -18.93 -3.81 1.23
CA VAL A 131 -19.58 -3.60 2.54
C VAL A 131 -20.60 -4.70 2.84
N ARG A 132 -21.45 -5.03 1.87
CA ARG A 132 -22.54 -6.00 2.08
C ARG A 132 -22.08 -7.45 2.08
N GLU A 133 -21.30 -7.82 1.08
CA GLU A 133 -20.95 -9.21 0.78
C GLU A 133 -19.62 -9.60 1.41
N GLY A 134 -18.65 -8.69 1.40
CA GLY A 134 -17.33 -8.90 2.00
C GLY A 134 -17.32 -8.74 3.51
N MET A 135 -18.08 -7.77 4.05
CA MET A 135 -18.09 -7.45 5.48
C MET A 135 -19.38 -7.85 6.20
N GLY A 136 -20.44 -8.23 5.47
CA GLY A 136 -21.72 -8.62 6.08
C GLY A 136 -22.51 -7.46 6.70
N LEU A 137 -22.24 -6.22 6.29
CA LEU A 137 -22.88 -5.01 6.82
C LEU A 137 -24.08 -4.57 5.97
N VAL A 138 -24.86 -3.63 6.50
CA VAL A 138 -25.90 -2.95 5.71
C VAL A 138 -25.26 -2.05 4.65
N SER A 139 -25.97 -1.84 3.54
CA SER A 139 -25.54 -0.92 2.47
C SER A 139 -25.19 0.45 3.04
N GLN A 140 -24.08 1.00 2.58
CA GLN A 140 -23.62 2.35 2.91
C GLN A 140 -23.50 3.19 1.64
N ARG A 141 -24.53 3.11 0.79
CA ARG A 141 -24.53 3.66 -0.56
C ARG A 141 -24.01 5.10 -0.64
N THR A 142 -24.47 5.98 0.24
CA THR A 142 -24.07 7.39 0.25
C THR A 142 -22.55 7.56 0.50
N ALA A 143 -21.98 6.78 1.42
CA ALA A 143 -20.54 6.79 1.69
C ALA A 143 -19.75 6.21 0.50
N SER A 144 -20.22 5.09 -0.06
CA SER A 144 -19.64 4.46 -1.26
C SER A 144 -19.64 5.41 -2.46
N GLU A 145 -20.72 6.15 -2.72
CA GLU A 145 -20.77 7.14 -3.81
C GLU A 145 -19.85 8.34 -3.58
N THR A 146 -19.77 8.81 -2.33
CA THR A 146 -18.90 9.94 -1.98
C THR A 146 -17.43 9.55 -2.13
N THR A 147 -17.08 8.36 -1.67
CA THR A 147 -15.75 7.77 -1.83
C THR A 147 -15.42 7.56 -3.30
N ALA A 148 -16.35 7.00 -4.10
CA ALA A 148 -16.14 6.79 -5.53
C ALA A 148 -15.88 8.10 -6.28
N ARG A 149 -16.61 9.18 -5.95
CA ARG A 149 -16.33 10.52 -6.52
C ARG A 149 -14.92 10.99 -6.18
N ALA A 150 -14.48 10.82 -4.94
CA ALA A 150 -13.13 11.19 -4.52
C ALA A 150 -12.06 10.37 -5.24
N LEU A 151 -12.26 9.05 -5.38
CA LEU A 151 -11.33 8.16 -6.09
C LEU A 151 -11.19 8.52 -7.57
N VAL A 152 -12.30 8.77 -8.26
CA VAL A 152 -12.29 9.18 -9.68
C VAL A 152 -11.62 10.55 -9.85
N ALA A 153 -11.75 11.43 -8.86
CA ALA A 153 -11.11 12.75 -8.87
C ALA A 153 -9.64 12.72 -8.44
N LEU A 154 -9.09 11.58 -7.98
CA LEU A 154 -7.67 11.46 -7.73
C LEU A 154 -6.91 11.55 -9.05
N ASP A 155 -6.09 12.59 -9.19
CA ASP A 155 -5.08 12.68 -10.24
C ASP A 155 -3.95 11.68 -9.93
N LEU A 156 -4.24 10.40 -10.18
CA LEU A 156 -3.30 9.31 -9.97
C LEU A 156 -2.26 9.34 -11.10
N PRO A 157 -0.96 9.30 -10.77
CA PRO A 157 0.06 9.16 -11.80
C PRO A 157 -0.21 7.89 -12.62
N ALA A 158 0.06 7.96 -13.92
CA ALA A 158 0.03 6.77 -14.76
C ALA A 158 0.99 5.73 -14.16
N LEU A 159 0.45 4.56 -13.81
CA LEU A 159 1.29 3.42 -13.48
C LEU A 159 1.98 3.00 -14.79
N PRO A 160 3.33 2.91 -14.82
CA PRO A 160 4.08 2.46 -16.00
C PRO A 160 3.63 1.10 -16.52
#